data_AF-A0A6I1KA22-F1
#
_entry.id   AF-A0A6I1KA22-F1
#
_cell.length_a   1.000
_cell.length_b   1.000
_cell.length_c   1.000
_cell.angle_alpha   90.00
_cell.angle_beta   90.00
_cell.angle_gamma   90.00
#
_symmetry.space_group_name_H-M   'P 1'
#
loop_
_entity.id
_entity.type
_entity.pdbx_description
1 polymer ?
#
loop_
_entity_poly.entity_id
_entity_poly.type
_entity_poly.pdbx_seq_one_letter_code
_entity_poly.pdbx_strand_id
1 'polypeptide(L)'
;MTELKLKQLVTEAVALDRDIREQEARLKELKTALITEAESRPDELKPTDNGGRSLVFTGTDGCVCCVAFPAPTLKSKIDGEGKPIEKIKAAAGRVFDRLFRAAVTYKPVDNFREEAAALLGKDAGKLVKLCQTESAARVSFETKDSEA
;
A
#
# COMPACT_ATOMS: atom_id res chain seq x y z
N MET A 1 29.31 3.69 20.52
CA MET A 1 29.34 2.51 19.61
C MET A 1 30.68 2.52 18.90
N THR A 2 31.42 1.42 18.88
CA THR A 2 32.72 1.36 18.20
C THR A 2 32.53 1.15 16.70
N GLU A 3 33.48 1.62 15.88
CA GLU A 3 33.43 1.44 14.43
C GLU A 3 33.37 -0.04 14.02
N LEU A 4 34.09 -0.91 14.75
CA LEU A 4 34.02 -2.36 14.56
C LEU A 4 32.61 -2.90 14.81
N LYS A 5 31.94 -2.44 15.86
CA LYS A 5 30.57 -2.90 16.18
C LYS A 5 29.56 -2.38 15.16
N LEU A 6 29.75 -1.16 14.64
CA LEU A 6 28.92 -0.63 13.57
C LEU A 6 29.06 -1.46 12.29
N LYS A 7 30.29 -1.79 11.88
CA LYS A 7 30.54 -2.65 10.71
C LYS A 7 29.92 -4.03 10.86
N GLN A 8 30.03 -4.65 12.04
CA GLN A 8 29.37 -5.92 12.33
C GLN A 8 27.85 -5.83 12.20
N LEU A 9 27.23 -4.79 12.77
CA LEU A 9 25.78 -4.56 12.67
C LEU A 9 25.34 -4.37 11.22
N VAL A 10 26.11 -3.64 10.42
CA VAL A 10 25.81 -3.44 8.99
C VAL A 10 25.88 -4.78 8.24
N THR A 11 26.92 -5.58 8.45
CA THR A 11 27.07 -6.89 7.79
C THR A 11 25.93 -7.84 8.15
N GLU A 12 25.62 -7.95 9.44
CA GLU A 12 24.53 -8.81 9.93
C GLU A 12 23.17 -8.36 9.40
N ALA A 13 22.91 -7.04 9.40
CA ALA A 13 21.67 -6.49 8.88
C ALA A 13 21.50 -6.72 7.37
N VAL A 14 22.57 -6.60 6.57
CA VAL A 14 22.53 -6.89 5.12
C VAL A 14 22.30 -8.37 4.84
N ALA A 15 22.93 -9.26 5.62
CA ALA A 15 22.70 -10.71 5.49
C ALA A 15 21.23 -11.06 5.78
N LEU A 16 20.68 -10.55 6.89
CA LEU A 16 19.28 -10.75 7.24
C LEU A 16 18.32 -10.15 6.21
N ASP A 17 18.61 -8.95 5.67
CA ASP A 17 17.77 -8.33 4.63
C ASP A 17 17.70 -9.19 3.35
N ARG A 18 18.81 -9.83 2.96
CA ARG A 18 18.84 -10.76 1.82
C ARG A 18 18.00 -12.00 2.08
N ASP A 19 18.17 -12.62 3.25
CA ASP A 19 17.41 -13.81 3.63
C ASP A 19 15.91 -13.50 3.69
N ILE A 20 15.52 -12.36 4.26
CA ILE A 20 14.12 -11.90 4.30
C ILE A 20 13.58 -11.76 2.88
N ARG A 21 14.30 -11.09 1.96
CA ARG A 21 13.84 -10.93 0.58
C ARG A 21 13.64 -12.27 -0.13
N GLU A 22 14.53 -13.24 0.08
CA GLU A 22 14.39 -14.58 -0.48
C GLU A 22 13.17 -15.31 0.08
N GLN A 23 12.99 -15.30 1.40
CA GLN A 23 11.83 -15.93 2.04
C GLN A 23 10.51 -15.25 1.67
N GLU A 24 10.49 -13.93 1.53
CA GLU A 24 9.33 -13.17 1.04
C GLU A 24 8.97 -13.55 -0.40
N ALA A 25 9.97 -13.73 -1.27
CA ALA A 25 9.77 -14.19 -2.64
C ALA A 25 9.16 -15.60 -2.67
N ARG A 26 9.73 -16.54 -1.90
CA ARG A 26 9.21 -17.91 -1.78
C ARG A 26 7.79 -17.94 -1.20
N LEU A 27 7.51 -17.12 -0.18
CA LEU A 27 6.18 -17.01 0.40
C LEU A 27 5.16 -16.47 -0.61
N LYS A 28 5.56 -15.55 -1.48
CA LYS A 28 4.71 -15.02 -2.55
C LYS A 28 4.34 -16.09 -3.57
N GLU A 29 5.28 -16.95 -3.96
CA GLU A 29 5.01 -18.09 -4.84
C GLU A 29 4.01 -19.07 -4.21
N LEU A 30 4.23 -19.45 -2.94
CA LEU A 30 3.33 -20.33 -2.20
C LEU A 30 1.91 -19.75 -2.07
N LYS A 31 1.80 -18.45 -1.74
CA LYS A 31 0.50 -17.75 -1.71
C LYS A 31 -0.19 -17.79 -3.06
N THR A 32 0.56 -17.61 -4.15
CA THR A 32 0.01 -17.66 -5.50
C THR A 32 -0.54 -19.04 -5.81
N ALA A 33 0.21 -20.11 -5.49
CA ALA A 33 -0.25 -21.48 -5.67
C ALA A 33 -1.53 -21.79 -4.86
N LEU A 34 -1.60 -21.33 -3.60
CA LEU A 34 -2.79 -21.50 -2.76
C LEU A 34 -4.01 -20.73 -3.30
N ILE A 35 -3.81 -19.54 -3.86
CA ILE A 35 -4.89 -18.78 -4.51
C ILE A 35 -5.39 -19.52 -5.75
N THR A 36 -4.49 -19.98 -6.63
CA THR A 36 -4.85 -20.74 -7.83
C THR A 36 -5.63 -22.01 -7.47
N GLU A 37 -5.22 -22.71 -6.42
CA GLU A 37 -5.93 -23.90 -5.93
C GLU A 37 -7.31 -23.57 -5.35
N ALA A 38 -7.48 -22.40 -4.73
CA ALA A 38 -8.80 -21.97 -4.27
C ALA A 38 -9.71 -21.54 -5.42
N GLU A 39 -9.15 -20.92 -6.48
CA GLU A 39 -9.89 -20.56 -7.68
C GLU A 39 -10.38 -21.77 -8.48
N SER A 40 -9.67 -22.89 -8.43
CA SER A 40 -10.07 -24.14 -9.10
C SER A 40 -11.23 -24.87 -8.38
N ARG A 41 -11.60 -24.43 -7.16
CA ARG A 41 -12.62 -25.06 -6.30
C ARG A 41 -13.76 -24.09 -5.94
N PRO A 42 -14.48 -23.52 -6.92
CA PRO A 42 -15.50 -22.53 -6.65
C PRO A 42 -16.68 -23.06 -5.82
N ASP A 43 -16.95 -24.36 -5.88
CA ASP A 43 -18.05 -25.02 -5.17
C ASP A 43 -17.78 -25.21 -3.67
N GLU A 44 -16.50 -25.17 -3.25
CA GLU A 44 -16.10 -25.29 -1.84
C GLU A 44 -16.04 -23.91 -1.14
N LEU A 45 -16.16 -22.82 -1.89
CA LEU A 45 -16.10 -21.46 -1.36
C LEU A 45 -17.27 -21.14 -0.44
N LYS A 46 -16.96 -20.67 0.76
CA LYS A 46 -17.95 -20.23 1.75
C LYS A 46 -18.14 -18.71 1.69
N PRO A 47 -19.38 -18.20 1.77
CA PRO A 47 -19.63 -16.76 1.82
C PRO A 47 -19.06 -16.14 3.10
N THR A 48 -18.63 -14.89 3.03
CA THR A 48 -18.17 -14.08 4.18
C THR A 48 -19.16 -12.96 4.50
N ASP A 49 -19.13 -12.45 5.74
CA ASP A 49 -20.04 -11.38 6.21
C ASP A 49 -19.96 -10.10 5.36
N ASN A 50 -18.81 -9.85 4.75
CA ASN A 50 -18.58 -8.69 3.88
C ASN A 50 -19.01 -8.93 2.42
N GLY A 51 -19.81 -9.96 2.16
CA GLY A 51 -20.30 -10.32 0.82
C GLY A 51 -19.27 -10.99 -0.09
N GLY A 52 -18.07 -11.29 0.45
CA GLY A 52 -17.02 -12.00 -0.27
C GLY A 52 -17.17 -13.52 -0.15
N ARG A 53 -16.12 -14.23 -0.54
CA ARG A 53 -16.01 -15.69 -0.39
C ARG A 53 -14.67 -16.06 0.23
N SER A 54 -14.58 -17.22 0.85
CA SER A 54 -13.33 -17.73 1.40
C SER A 54 -13.26 -19.25 1.30
N LEU A 55 -12.04 -19.77 1.16
CA LEU A 55 -11.73 -21.19 1.27
C LEU A 55 -10.66 -21.40 2.33
N VAL A 56 -10.77 -22.50 3.08
CA VAL A 56 -9.86 -22.82 4.16
C VAL A 56 -9.14 -24.12 3.83
N PHE A 57 -7.81 -24.09 3.87
CA PHE A 57 -6.94 -25.25 3.73
C PHE A 57 -6.26 -25.55 5.07
N THR A 58 -6.04 -26.84 5.36
CA THR A 58 -5.31 -27.29 6.54
C THR A 58 -3.99 -27.93 6.12
N GLY A 59 -2.89 -27.49 6.71
CA GLY A 59 -1.55 -28.05 6.52
C GLY A 59 -1.36 -29.37 7.27
N THR A 60 -0.26 -30.05 6.99
CA THR A 60 0.07 -31.35 7.57
C THR A 60 0.36 -31.31 9.07
N ASP A 61 0.67 -30.14 9.60
CA ASP A 61 0.90 -29.84 11.03
C ASP A 61 -0.34 -29.26 11.73
N GLY A 62 -1.47 -29.17 11.04
CA GLY A 62 -2.69 -28.55 11.55
C GLY A 62 -2.73 -27.03 11.41
N CYS A 63 -1.72 -26.39 10.82
CA CYS A 63 -1.81 -24.96 10.48
C CYS A 63 -2.94 -24.71 9.48
N VAL A 64 -3.57 -23.54 9.56
CA VAL A 64 -4.74 -23.21 8.72
C VAL A 64 -4.42 -22.01 7.84
N CYS A 65 -4.66 -22.16 6.54
CA CYS A 65 -4.62 -21.07 5.57
C CYS A 65 -6.04 -20.72 5.14
N CYS A 66 -6.42 -19.45 5.24
CA CYS A 66 -7.68 -18.94 4.71
C CYS A 66 -7.40 -18.06 3.50
N VAL A 67 -7.88 -18.49 2.33
CA VAL A 67 -7.86 -17.71 1.09
C VAL A 67 -9.16 -16.95 1.00
N ALA A 68 -9.10 -15.62 1.12
CA ALA A 68 -10.27 -14.76 1.04
C ALA A 68 -10.34 -14.04 -0.32
N PHE A 69 -11.51 -14.11 -0.93
CA PHE A 69 -11.93 -13.38 -2.12
C PHE A 69 -12.87 -12.26 -1.70
N PRO A 70 -12.36 -11.04 -1.42
CA PRO A 70 -13.18 -9.95 -0.94
C PRO A 70 -14.21 -9.53 -1.99
N ALA A 71 -15.39 -9.11 -1.53
CA ALA A 71 -16.35 -8.46 -2.40
C ALA A 71 -15.77 -7.14 -2.94
N PRO A 72 -16.15 -6.71 -4.15
CA PRO A 72 -15.86 -5.37 -4.63
C PRO A 72 -16.41 -4.33 -3.64
N THR A 73 -15.55 -3.42 -3.18
CA THR A 73 -15.94 -2.32 -2.28
C THR A 73 -16.10 -1.01 -3.04
N LEU A 74 -16.94 -0.12 -2.52
CA LEU A 74 -17.06 1.24 -3.05
C LEU A 74 -15.79 2.03 -2.74
N LYS A 75 -15.34 2.83 -3.70
CA LYS A 75 -14.23 3.76 -3.49
C LYS A 75 -14.61 4.79 -2.44
N SER A 76 -13.73 5.01 -1.46
CA SER A 76 -13.92 6.03 -0.42
C SER A 76 -13.89 7.46 -0.96
N LYS A 77 -13.17 7.68 -2.06
CA LYS A 77 -13.08 8.95 -2.78
C LYS A 77 -12.94 8.70 -4.28
N ILE A 78 -13.53 9.60 -5.05
CA ILE A 78 -13.40 9.66 -6.51
C ILE A 78 -12.80 11.03 -6.83
N ASP A 79 -11.80 11.04 -7.71
CA ASP A 79 -11.25 12.31 -8.20
C ASP A 79 -12.34 13.08 -8.97
N GLY A 80 -12.43 14.38 -8.71
CA GLY A 80 -13.40 15.26 -9.36
C GLY A 80 -13.01 15.64 -10.79
N GLU A 81 -11.81 15.25 -11.23
CA GLU A 81 -11.24 15.63 -12.52
C GLU A 81 -10.88 14.40 -13.39
N GLY A 82 -10.96 14.59 -14.71
CA GLY A 82 -10.51 13.62 -15.72
C GLY A 82 -11.55 12.61 -16.22
N LYS A 83 -11.10 11.73 -17.11
CA LYS A 83 -11.95 10.72 -17.79
C LYS A 83 -12.78 9.82 -16.87
N PRO A 84 -12.30 9.41 -15.67
CA PRO A 84 -13.08 8.54 -14.79
C PRO A 84 -14.37 9.18 -14.29
N ILE A 85 -14.34 10.45 -13.85
CA ILE A 85 -15.54 11.13 -13.34
C ILE A 85 -16.54 11.43 -14.45
N GLU A 86 -16.09 11.68 -15.67
CA GLU A 86 -16.95 11.86 -16.83
C GLU A 86 -17.78 10.61 -17.12
N LYS A 87 -17.14 9.42 -17.07
CA LYS A 87 -17.85 8.14 -17.23
C LYS A 87 -18.86 7.92 -16.11
N ILE A 88 -18.53 8.28 -14.88
CA ILE A 88 -19.44 8.16 -13.72
C ILE A 88 -20.62 9.12 -13.87
N LYS A 89 -20.38 10.37 -14.25
CA LYS A 89 -21.44 11.35 -14.54
C LYS A 89 -22.36 10.88 -15.66
N ALA A 90 -21.79 10.32 -16.74
CA ALA A 90 -22.56 9.75 -17.84
C ALA A 90 -23.44 8.57 -17.39
N ALA A 91 -22.89 7.67 -16.55
CA ALA A 91 -23.63 6.52 -16.03
C ALA A 91 -24.72 6.92 -15.02
N ALA A 92 -24.45 7.88 -14.14
CA ALA A 92 -25.41 8.36 -13.15
C ALA A 92 -26.47 9.29 -13.75
N GLY A 93 -26.17 9.94 -14.88
CA GLY A 93 -27.07 10.86 -15.56
C GLY A 93 -27.64 11.92 -14.61
N ARG A 94 -28.97 12.04 -14.61
CA ARG A 94 -29.69 13.08 -13.84
C ARG A 94 -29.68 12.90 -12.32
N VAL A 95 -29.29 11.73 -11.81
CA VAL A 95 -29.27 11.45 -10.37
C VAL A 95 -27.90 11.60 -9.74
N PHE A 96 -26.88 12.06 -10.48
CA PHE A 96 -25.51 12.23 -9.99
C PHE A 96 -25.45 13.02 -8.68
N ASP A 97 -26.13 14.16 -8.59
CA ASP A 97 -26.11 15.03 -7.39
C ASP A 97 -26.81 14.43 -6.16
N ARG A 98 -27.58 13.34 -6.35
CA ARG A 98 -28.18 12.58 -5.24
C ARG A 98 -27.24 11.48 -4.72
N LEU A 99 -26.32 11.01 -5.56
CA LEU A 99 -25.41 9.89 -5.27
C LEU A 99 -24.02 10.38 -4.82
N PHE A 100 -23.59 11.56 -5.26
CA PHE A 100 -22.26 12.10 -5.01
C PHE A 100 -22.33 13.48 -4.35
N ARG A 101 -21.41 13.74 -3.42
CA ARG A 101 -21.19 15.08 -2.84
C ARG A 101 -19.78 15.55 -3.19
N ALA A 102 -19.65 16.81 -3.58
CA ALA A 102 -18.34 17.40 -3.80
C ALA A 102 -17.55 17.46 -2.48
N ALA A 103 -16.30 17.00 -2.50
CA ALA A 103 -15.38 17.08 -1.38
C ALA A 103 -14.17 17.94 -1.81
N VAL A 104 -13.92 19.04 -1.09
CA VAL A 104 -12.80 19.92 -1.36
C VAL A 104 -11.51 19.24 -0.90
N THR A 105 -10.51 19.17 -1.77
CA THR A 105 -9.17 18.66 -1.45
C THR A 105 -8.14 19.69 -1.87
N TYR A 106 -7.26 20.06 -0.94
CA TYR A 106 -6.15 20.97 -1.23
C TYR A 106 -4.89 20.16 -1.55
N LYS A 107 -4.23 20.50 -2.66
CA LYS A 107 -2.91 20.00 -3.01
C LYS A 107 -1.89 21.14 -2.89
N PRO A 108 -0.70 20.91 -2.29
CA PRO A 108 0.37 21.88 -2.33
C PRO A 108 0.76 22.21 -3.78
N VAL A 109 1.16 23.46 -4.03
CA VAL A 109 1.75 23.87 -5.31
C VAL A 109 3.16 23.29 -5.46
N ASP A 110 3.67 23.20 -6.69
CA ASP A 110 4.95 22.53 -6.98
C ASP A 110 6.13 23.10 -6.16
N ASN A 111 6.20 24.43 -6.02
CA ASN A 111 7.24 25.13 -5.25
C ASN A 111 6.77 25.55 -3.85
N PHE A 112 5.85 24.80 -3.25
CA PHE A 112 5.16 25.19 -2.01
C PHE A 112 6.09 25.64 -0.88
N ARG A 113 7.25 25.00 -0.71
CA ARG A 113 8.20 25.38 0.36
C ARG A 113 8.84 26.75 0.11
N GLU A 114 9.18 27.03 -1.14
CA GLU A 114 9.81 28.27 -1.58
C GLU A 114 8.80 29.42 -1.57
N GLU A 115 7.57 29.16 -2.05
CA GLU A 115 6.49 30.15 -1.98
C GLU A 115 6.04 30.42 -0.55
N ALA A 116 5.94 29.40 0.30
CA ALA A 116 5.64 29.60 1.72
C ALA A 116 6.73 30.45 2.38
N ALA A 117 8.01 30.22 2.07
CA ALA A 117 9.11 31.02 2.58
C ALA A 117 9.06 32.47 2.09
N ALA A 118 8.75 32.69 0.81
CA ALA A 118 8.63 34.03 0.22
C ALA A 118 7.42 34.82 0.77
N LEU A 119 6.28 34.16 0.98
CA LEU A 119 5.02 34.80 1.38
C LEU A 119 4.86 34.94 2.90
N LEU A 120 5.38 33.99 3.69
CA LEU A 120 5.16 33.92 5.15
C LEU A 120 6.44 34.14 5.96
N GLY A 121 7.61 34.16 5.32
CA GLY A 121 8.89 34.40 5.98
C GLY A 121 9.11 33.51 7.21
N LYS A 122 9.06 34.12 8.41
CA LYS A 122 9.30 33.44 9.69
C LYS A 122 8.26 32.36 10.03
N ASP A 123 7.04 32.44 9.51
CA ASP A 123 5.97 31.45 9.80
C ASP A 123 5.90 30.31 8.78
N ALA A 124 6.67 30.38 7.69
CA ALA A 124 6.73 29.34 6.66
C ALA A 124 7.09 27.95 7.21
N GLY A 125 8.02 27.89 8.17
CA GLY A 125 8.44 26.64 8.79
C GLY A 125 7.31 25.93 9.55
N LYS A 126 6.38 26.67 10.16
CA LYS A 126 5.22 26.10 10.84
C LYS A 126 4.23 25.53 9.84
N LEU A 127 3.94 26.26 8.76
CA LEU A 127 3.03 25.80 7.71
C LEU A 127 3.57 24.54 7.02
N VAL A 128 4.86 24.56 6.64
CA VAL A 128 5.50 23.39 6.03
C VAL A 128 5.45 22.18 6.95
N LYS A 129 5.65 22.35 8.26
CA LYS A 129 5.53 21.25 9.24
C LYS A 129 4.11 20.70 9.32
N LEU A 130 3.08 21.56 9.28
CA LEU A 130 1.67 21.13 9.31
C LEU A 130 1.26 20.38 8.04
N CYS A 131 1.89 20.68 6.90
CA CYS A 131 1.63 20.01 5.63
C CYS A 131 2.53 18.79 5.38
N GLN A 132 3.37 18.41 6.33
CA GLN A 132 4.25 17.23 6.24
C GLN A 132 3.74 16.10 7.11
N THR A 133 3.84 14.88 6.60
CA THR A 133 3.70 13.67 7.42
C THR A 133 5.07 13.33 8.00
N GLU A 134 5.16 13.22 9.32
CA GLU A 134 6.40 12.76 9.96
C GLU A 134 6.76 11.36 9.45
N SER A 135 7.95 11.24 8.88
CA SER A 135 8.47 9.97 8.39
C SER A 135 9.51 9.46 9.37
N ALA A 136 9.33 8.23 9.85
CA ALA A 136 10.34 7.57 10.67
C ALA A 136 11.64 7.40 9.87
N ALA A 137 12.78 7.50 10.55
CA ALA A 137 14.08 7.20 9.95
C ALA A 137 14.06 5.78 9.36
N ARG A 138 14.45 5.65 8.09
CA ARG A 138 14.54 4.36 7.39
C ARG A 138 16.00 4.04 7.16
N VAL A 139 16.39 2.81 7.48
CA VAL A 139 17.66 2.24 7.06
C VAL A 139 17.41 1.55 5.74
N SER A 140 18.11 1.97 4.70
CA SER A 140 18.12 1.30 3.39
C SER A 140 19.48 0.65 3.19
N PHE A 141 19.47 -0.59 2.71
CA PHE A 141 20.69 -1.33 2.37
C PHE A 141 20.87 -1.32 0.85
N GLU A 142 21.98 -0.74 0.38
CA GLU A 142 22.43 -0.86 -1.01
C GLU A 142 23.51 -1.94 -1.07
N THR A 143 23.27 -2.97 -1.87
CA THR A 143 24.29 -3.97 -2.19
C THR A 143 24.95 -3.56 -3.50
N LYS A 144 26.28 -3.43 -3.52
CA LYS A 144 27.00 -3.41 -4.80
C LYS A 144 26.67 -4.72 -5.52
N ASP A 145 26.10 -4.63 -6.71
CA ASP A 145 26.04 -5.76 -7.63
C ASP A 145 27.49 -6.18 -7.89
N SER A 146 27.87 -7.35 -7.38
CA SER A 146 29.04 -8.04 -7.89
C SER A 146 28.67 -8.52 -9.28
N GLU A 147 29.12 -7.79 -10.30
CA GLU A 147 29.15 -8.25 -11.70
C GLU A 147 29.75 -9.66 -11.74
N ALA A 148 29.03 -10.56 -12.41
CA ALA A 148 29.39 -11.95 -12.62
C ALA A 148 30.59 -12.10 -13.56
#